data_AF-A0A660M8W9-F1
#
_entry.id   AF-A0A660M8W9-F1
#
_cell.length_a   1.000
_cell.length_b   1.000
_cell.length_c   1.000
_cell.angle_alpha   90.00
_cell.angle_beta   90.00
_cell.angle_gamma   90.00
#
_symmetry.space_group_name_H-M   'P 1'
#
loop_
_entity.id
_entity.type
_entity.pdbx_description
1 polymer ?
#
loop_
_entity_poly.entity_id
_entity_poly.type
_entity_poly.pdbx_seq_one_letter_code
_entity_poly.pdbx_strand_id
1 'polypeptide(L)'
;SLTCDALQATQISRNEYQFTAKATAKEGAKVVNYIYDFGDGKTTNGGATVRHTYAKEGTYTVKMTVVGSEGGSTNVEKTSKDCQVTIKVTPQPTIQVCELSSSTIITIKESE
;
A
#
# COMPACT_ATOMS: atom_id res chain seq x y z
N SER A 1 -9.23 -26.55 -8.59
CA SER A 1 -9.40 -25.20 -9.15
C SER A 1 -8.44 -24.15 -8.57
N LEU A 2 -8.19 -23.06 -9.31
CA LEU A 2 -7.37 -21.89 -8.91
C LEU A 2 -8.23 -20.80 -8.26
N THR A 3 -7.83 -20.31 -7.08
CA THR A 3 -8.57 -19.28 -6.33
C THR A 3 -7.67 -18.20 -5.73
N CYS A 4 -8.28 -17.05 -5.53
CA CYS A 4 -7.72 -15.87 -4.92
C CYS A 4 -8.30 -15.74 -3.51
N ASP A 5 -7.53 -16.05 -2.47
CA ASP A 5 -8.08 -16.29 -1.14
C ASP A 5 -8.01 -15.06 -0.24
N ALA A 6 -6.90 -14.31 -0.28
CA ALA A 6 -6.73 -13.11 0.51
C ALA A 6 -5.61 -12.21 -0.01
N LEU A 7 -5.73 -10.91 0.24
CA LEU A 7 -4.66 -9.93 0.17
C LEU A 7 -4.54 -9.21 1.51
N GLN A 8 -3.36 -9.26 2.12
CA GLN A 8 -3.07 -8.58 3.37
C GLN A 8 -2.08 -7.45 3.14
N ALA A 9 -2.29 -6.32 3.81
CA ALA A 9 -1.36 -5.19 3.83
C ALA A 9 -0.76 -5.05 5.22
N THR A 10 0.55 -4.88 5.30
CA THR A 10 1.29 -4.58 6.52
C THR A 10 2.07 -3.30 6.31
N GLN A 11 1.81 -2.28 7.13
CA GLN A 11 2.55 -1.02 7.07
C GLN A 11 3.96 -1.23 7.63
N ILE A 12 4.98 -0.93 6.83
CA ILE A 12 6.41 -1.06 7.20
C ILE A 12 6.96 0.28 7.68
N SER A 13 6.56 1.36 7.02
CA SER A 13 6.88 2.72 7.40
C SER A 13 5.68 3.63 7.08
N ARG A 14 5.82 4.95 7.23
CA ARG A 14 4.70 5.88 7.00
C ARG A 14 4.04 5.66 5.63
N ASN A 15 4.84 5.53 4.58
CA ASN A 15 4.37 5.44 3.21
C ASN A 15 4.77 4.14 2.50
N GLU A 16 5.44 3.22 3.19
CA GLU A 16 5.81 1.91 2.65
C GLU A 16 4.94 0.82 3.26
N TYR A 17 4.35 0.00 2.39
CA TYR A 17 3.53 -1.14 2.74
C TYR A 17 4.08 -2.41 2.09
N GLN A 18 4.02 -3.50 2.84
CA GLN A 18 4.21 -4.85 2.33
C GLN A 18 2.85 -5.48 2.07
N PHE A 19 2.68 -6.07 0.89
CA PHE A 19 1.48 -6.79 0.49
C PHE A 19 1.79 -8.28 0.41
N THR A 20 0.96 -9.08 1.08
CA THR A 20 1.08 -10.54 1.10
C THR A 20 -0.19 -11.15 0.53
N ALA A 21 -0.03 -11.87 -0.57
CA ALA A 21 -1.06 -12.60 -1.28
C ALA A 21 -1.22 -14.01 -0.74
N LYS A 22 -2.45 -14.51 -0.75
CA LYS A 22 -2.78 -15.91 -0.56
C LYS A 22 -3.67 -16.40 -1.70
N ALA A 23 -3.22 -17.45 -2.36
CA ALA A 23 -3.95 -18.13 -3.41
C ALA A 23 -3.91 -19.64 -3.18
N THR A 24 -4.96 -20.32 -3.61
CA THR A 24 -5.06 -21.78 -3.53
C THR A 24 -5.13 -22.34 -4.95
N ALA A 25 -4.38 -23.42 -5.19
CA ALA A 25 -4.43 -24.17 -6.42
C ALA A 25 -4.69 -25.64 -6.11
N LYS A 26 -5.78 -26.19 -6.67
CA LYS A 26 -6.22 -27.58 -6.51
C LYS A 26 -6.43 -28.24 -7.87
N GLU A 27 -6.54 -29.57 -7.90
CA GLU A 27 -6.92 -30.34 -9.11
C GLU A 27 -6.01 -30.07 -10.31
N GLY A 28 -4.69 -30.07 -10.07
CA GLY A 28 -3.70 -29.83 -11.12
C GLY A 28 -3.53 -28.36 -11.52
N ALA A 29 -4.26 -27.43 -10.88
CA ALA A 29 -4.00 -26.01 -11.05
C ALA A 29 -2.63 -25.62 -10.46
N LYS A 30 -2.06 -24.53 -10.96
CA LYS A 30 -0.80 -23.95 -10.45
C LYS A 30 -0.90 -22.44 -10.43
N VAL A 31 -0.30 -21.82 -9.41
CA VAL A 31 -0.04 -20.37 -9.42
C VAL A 31 1.25 -20.13 -10.16
N VAL A 32 1.24 -19.19 -11.10
CA VAL A 32 2.38 -18.84 -11.95
C VAL A 32 2.92 -17.45 -11.57
N ASN A 33 2.03 -16.48 -11.36
CA ASN A 33 2.41 -15.10 -11.06
C ASN A 33 1.30 -14.37 -10.28
N TYR A 34 1.67 -13.28 -9.60
CA TYR A 34 0.73 -12.34 -9.00
C TYR A 34 0.90 -10.97 -9.66
N ILE A 35 -0.21 -10.32 -9.97
CA ILE A 35 -0.26 -8.95 -10.48
C ILE A 35 -0.90 -8.09 -9.40
N TYR A 36 -0.24 -7.00 -9.02
CA TYR A 36 -0.70 -6.04 -8.03
C TYR A 36 -0.96 -4.70 -8.73
N ASP A 37 -2.13 -4.13 -8.49
CA ASP A 37 -2.46 -2.74 -8.77
C ASP A 37 -2.56 -2.01 -7.43
N PHE A 38 -1.68 -1.03 -7.21
CA PHE A 38 -1.59 -0.34 -5.92
C PHE A 38 -2.60 0.80 -5.76
N GLY A 39 -3.40 1.10 -6.79
CA GLY A 39 -4.39 2.17 -6.79
C GLY A 39 -3.82 3.58 -6.91
N ASP A 40 -2.49 3.72 -7.05
CA ASP A 40 -1.78 4.99 -7.29
C ASP A 40 -1.36 5.16 -8.77
N GLY A 41 -1.83 4.27 -9.65
CA GLY A 41 -1.47 4.19 -11.06
C GLY A 41 -0.23 3.33 -11.33
N LYS A 42 0.39 2.73 -10.31
CA LYS A 42 1.49 1.78 -10.48
C LYS A 42 0.99 0.35 -10.32
N THR A 43 1.58 -0.53 -11.12
CA THR A 43 1.33 -1.97 -11.09
C THR A 43 2.65 -2.72 -11.03
N THR A 44 2.66 -3.89 -10.38
CA THR A 44 3.83 -4.78 -10.31
C THR A 44 3.43 -6.22 -10.51
N ASN A 45 4.29 -6.98 -11.18
CA ASN A 45 4.19 -8.43 -11.29
C ASN A 45 5.26 -9.07 -10.42
N GLY A 46 4.94 -10.13 -9.68
CA GLY A 46 5.92 -10.77 -8.83
C GLY A 46 5.40 -11.97 -8.04
N GLY A 47 6.15 -12.31 -6.98
CA GLY A 47 5.79 -13.36 -6.04
C GLY A 47 4.65 -12.95 -5.11
N ALA A 48 4.30 -13.85 -4.19
CA ALA A 48 3.20 -13.63 -3.25
C ALA A 48 3.43 -12.45 -2.29
N THR A 49 4.68 -12.00 -2.13
CA THR A 49 5.01 -10.86 -1.27
C THR A 49 5.72 -9.78 -2.06
N VAL A 50 5.19 -8.55 -2.01
CA VAL A 50 5.78 -7.37 -2.65
C VAL A 50 5.76 -6.18 -1.70
N ARG A 51 6.64 -5.20 -1.92
CA ARG A 51 6.62 -3.92 -1.21
C ARG A 51 6.32 -2.79 -2.18
N HIS A 52 5.64 -1.77 -1.67
CA HIS A 52 5.34 -0.57 -2.43
C HIS A 52 5.40 0.68 -1.55
N THR A 53 5.94 1.75 -2.12
CA THR A 53 6.06 3.05 -1.47
C THR A 53 5.16 4.07 -2.17
N TYR A 54 4.25 4.65 -1.42
CA TYR A 54 3.33 5.69 -1.90
C TYR A 54 3.99 7.07 -1.80
N ALA A 55 3.94 7.81 -2.91
CA ALA A 55 4.53 9.15 -2.97
C ALA A 55 3.62 10.24 -2.37
N LYS A 56 2.30 10.02 -2.41
CA LYS A 56 1.30 10.97 -1.95
C LYS A 56 0.49 10.35 -0.83
N GLU A 57 -0.04 11.21 0.03
CA GLU A 57 -1.09 10.83 0.97
C GLU A 57 -2.39 10.55 0.22
N GLY A 58 -3.22 9.70 0.83
CA GLY A 58 -4.48 9.31 0.24
C GLY A 58 -4.95 7.94 0.72
N THR A 59 -6.15 7.60 0.28
CA THR A 59 -6.71 6.26 0.47
C THR A 59 -6.51 5.50 -0.84
N TYR A 60 -5.91 4.31 -0.77
CA TYR A 60 -5.62 3.50 -1.94
C TYR A 60 -6.28 2.13 -1.81
N THR A 61 -7.00 1.74 -2.86
CA THR A 61 -7.54 0.37 -2.99
C THR A 61 -6.56 -0.45 -3.79
N VAL A 62 -5.87 -1.35 -3.09
CA VAL A 62 -4.92 -2.27 -3.72
C VAL A 62 -5.68 -3.51 -4.17
N LYS A 63 -5.46 -3.91 -5.43
CA LYS A 63 -6.06 -5.10 -6.02
C LYS A 63 -4.98 -6.07 -6.41
N MET A 64 -5.27 -7.35 -6.25
CA MET A 64 -4.39 -8.40 -6.69
C MET A 64 -5.13 -9.41 -7.58
N THR A 65 -4.45 -9.81 -8.65
CA THR A 65 -4.88 -10.84 -9.59
C THR A 65 -3.87 -11.99 -9.56
N VAL A 66 -4.37 -13.20 -9.34
CA VAL A 66 -3.56 -14.43 -9.41
C VAL A 66 -3.58 -14.91 -10.85
N VAL A 67 -2.41 -15.12 -11.42
CA VAL A 67 -2.23 -15.72 -12.75
C VAL A 67 -1.72 -17.14 -12.57
N GLY A 68 -2.32 -18.09 -13.25
CA GLY A 68 -1.97 -19.49 -13.11
C GLY A 68 -2.37 -20.35 -14.29
N SER A 69 -2.23 -21.66 -14.11
CA SER A 69 -2.72 -22.67 -15.06
C SER A 69 -3.83 -23.49 -14.42
N GLU A 70 -4.89 -23.80 -15.16
CA GLU A 70 -6.04 -24.61 -14.69
C GLU A 70 -6.71 -25.28 -15.91
N GLY A 71 -7.10 -26.55 -15.79
CA GLY A 71 -7.89 -27.24 -16.82
C GLY A 71 -7.24 -27.32 -18.21
N GLY A 72 -5.90 -27.39 -18.29
CA GLY A 72 -5.15 -27.39 -19.55
C GLY A 72 -4.86 -26.00 -20.14
N SER A 73 -5.42 -24.94 -19.56
CA SER A 73 -5.06 -23.55 -19.88
C SER A 73 -3.86 -23.09 -19.05
N THR A 74 -2.93 -22.36 -19.65
CA THR A 74 -1.70 -21.87 -18.98
C THR A 74 -1.77 -20.43 -18.51
N ASN A 75 -2.83 -19.69 -18.89
CA ASN A 75 -3.01 -18.28 -18.53
C ASN A 75 -4.43 -18.02 -18.02
N VAL A 76 -4.70 -18.48 -16.81
CA VAL A 76 -5.96 -18.28 -16.09
C VAL A 76 -5.75 -17.20 -15.04
N GLU A 77 -6.56 -16.15 -15.13
CA GLU A 77 -6.55 -15.05 -14.17
C GLU A 77 -7.72 -15.17 -13.20
N LYS A 78 -7.45 -15.01 -11.91
CA LYS A 78 -8.46 -15.06 -10.84
C LYS A 78 -8.32 -13.85 -9.92
N THR A 79 -9.46 -13.27 -9.57
CA THR A 79 -9.59 -12.23 -8.56
C THR A 79 -10.81 -12.52 -7.68
N SER A 80 -10.86 -11.91 -6.51
CA SER A 80 -11.98 -12.01 -5.56
C SER A 80 -12.13 -10.72 -4.76
N LYS A 81 -13.21 -10.60 -3.97
CA LYS A 81 -13.40 -9.47 -3.04
C LYS A 81 -12.33 -9.45 -1.95
N ASP A 82 -11.86 -10.62 -1.53
CA ASP A 82 -10.85 -10.79 -0.50
C ASP A 82 -9.42 -10.51 -1.00
N CYS A 83 -9.25 -10.43 -2.32
CA CYS A 83 -7.99 -10.05 -2.98
C CYS A 83 -7.85 -8.55 -3.23
N GLN A 84 -8.57 -7.76 -2.43
CA GLN A 84 -8.47 -6.31 -2.43
C GLN A 84 -8.35 -5.83 -0.99
N VAL A 85 -7.53 -4.81 -0.76
CA VAL A 85 -7.36 -4.20 0.55
C VAL A 85 -7.26 -2.70 0.40
N THR A 86 -7.95 -1.97 1.28
CA THR A 86 -7.87 -0.51 1.33
C THR A 86 -6.87 -0.09 2.39
N ILE A 87 -5.86 0.68 1.98
CA ILE A 87 -4.89 1.29 2.90
C ILE A 87 -5.10 2.81 2.95
N LYS A 88 -4.61 3.43 4.03
CA LYS A 88 -4.65 4.88 4.20
C LYS A 88 -3.25 5.39 4.49
N VAL A 89 -2.68 6.12 3.53
CA VAL A 89 -1.39 6.82 3.68
C VAL A 89 -1.69 8.21 4.21
N THR A 90 -1.20 8.52 5.42
CA THR A 90 -1.43 9.80 6.07
C THR A 90 -0.24 10.76 5.91
N PRO A 91 -0.49 12.09 5.95
CA PRO A 91 0.57 13.08 5.97
C PRO A 91 1.59 12.82 7.06
N GLN A 92 2.85 13.19 6.80
CA GLN A 92 3.77 13.49 7.89
C GLN A 92 3.16 14.60 8.74
N PRO A 93 3.11 14.47 10.08
CA PRO A 93 2.89 15.65 10.91
C PRO A 93 4.00 16.64 10.57
N THR A 94 3.64 17.74 9.91
CA THR A 94 4.54 18.86 9.72
C THR A 94 4.85 19.40 11.10
N ILE A 95 6.13 19.48 11.45
CA ILE A 95 6.53 20.19 12.67
C ILE A 95 6.22 21.66 12.38
N GLN A 96 5.08 22.12 12.89
CA GLN A 96 4.76 23.53 12.88
C GLN A 96 5.73 24.19 13.87
N VAL A 97 6.83 24.72 13.34
CA VAL A 97 7.72 25.56 14.13
C VAL A 97 6.87 26.77 14.51
N CYS A 98 6.50 26.87 15.79
CA CYS A 98 6.03 28.14 16.33
C CYS A 98 7.20 29.11 16.24
N GLU A 99 7.28 29.90 15.18
CA GLU A 99 8.09 31.10 15.19
C GLU A 99 7.51 31.99 16.30
N LEU A 100 8.14 31.95 17.47
CA LEU A 100 7.99 33.04 18.43
C LEU A 100 8.52 34.27 17.69
N SER A 101 7.62 35.05 17.08
CA SER A 101 7.98 36.33 16.50
C SER A 101 8.64 37.11 17.65
N SER A 102 9.94 37.27 17.55
CA SER A 102 10.74 38.04 18.50
C SER A 102 10.30 39.49 18.38
N SER A 103 9.27 39.85 19.15
CA SER A 103 8.76 41.22 19.19
C SER A 103 9.26 41.89 20.47
N THR A 104 10.35 42.61 20.25
CA THR A 104 10.65 43.93 20.82
C THR A 104 11.01 43.99 22.30
N ILE A 105 12.29 44.32 22.54
CA ILE A 105 12.86 44.80 23.79
C ILE A 105 11.96 45.91 24.37
N ILE A 106 11.35 45.66 25.52
CA ILE A 106 10.67 46.71 26.30
C ILE A 106 11.79 47.53 26.97
N THR A 107 12.03 48.74 26.48
CA THR A 107 12.93 49.69 27.13
C THR A 107 12.32 50.13 28.45
N ILE A 108 12.98 49.81 29.57
CA ILE A 108 12.65 50.35 30.88
C ILE A 108 13.13 51.80 30.89
N LYS A 109 12.21 52.77 30.96
CA LYS A 109 12.56 54.13 31.38
C LYS A 109 12.52 54.17 32.91
N GLU A 110 13.69 54.26 33.53
CA GLU A 110 13.77 54.86 34.86
C GLU A 110 13.51 56.37 34.73
N SER A 111 12.68 56.90 35.62
CA SER A 111 12.66 58.33 35.92
C SER A 111 12.58 58.49 37.44
N GLU A 112 13.51 59.32 37.92
CA GLU A 112 13.77 59.82 39.29
C GLU A 112 12.54 60.11 40.16
#